data_AF-J7L6A5-F1
#
_entry.id   AF-J7L6A5-F1
#
_cell.length_a   1.000
_cell.length_b   1.000
_cell.length_c   1.000
_cell.angle_alpha   90.00
_cell.angle_beta   90.00
_cell.angle_gamma   90.00
#
_symmetry.space_group_name_H-M   'P 1'
#
loop_
_entity.id
_entity.type
_entity.pdbx_description
1 polymer ?
#
loop_
_entity_poly.entity_id
_entity_poly.type
_entity_poly.pdbx_seq_one_letter_code
_entity_poly.pdbx_strand_id
1 'polypeptide(L)'
;MYQDDLKARDEWEEICHRLAEETTAGPTKAMALIDRIFIESTVDDSGDSLVRAGEISTEDLASRPWYWRRRPKDAPWVEKDH
;
A
#
# COMPACT_ATOMS: atom_id res chain seq x y z
N MET A 1 -13.44 0.59 -0.39
CA MET A 1 -12.65 -0.01 -1.50
C MET A 1 -11.30 0.71 -1.72
N TYR A 2 -10.52 0.89 -0.66
CA TYR A 2 -9.08 1.26 -0.59
C TYR A 2 -8.82 1.63 0.87
N GLN A 3 -9.72 2.43 1.45
CA GLN A 3 -9.84 2.61 2.90
C GLN A 3 -10.09 1.29 3.62
N ASP A 4 -10.97 0.43 3.08
CA ASP A 4 -11.20 -0.91 3.64
C ASP A 4 -9.95 -1.81 3.56
N ASP A 5 -9.14 -1.66 2.51
CA ASP A 5 -7.93 -2.47 2.32
C ASP A 5 -6.80 -2.02 3.26
N LEU A 6 -6.65 -0.70 3.45
CA LEU A 6 -5.73 -0.14 4.43
C LEU A 6 -6.16 -0.49 5.85
N LYS A 7 -7.46 -0.43 6.14
CA LYS A 7 -7.99 -0.78 7.45
C LYS A 7 -7.84 -2.27 7.74
N ALA A 8 -8.08 -3.13 6.75
CA ALA A 8 -7.82 -4.56 6.85
C ALA A 8 -6.32 -4.84 7.05
N ARG A 9 -5.44 -4.06 6.43
CA ARG A 9 -3.99 -4.16 6.60
C ARG A 9 -3.56 -3.74 7.99
N ASP A 10 -4.07 -2.63 8.51
CA ASP A 10 -3.78 -2.14 9.86
C ASP A 10 -4.29 -3.14 10.91
N GLU A 11 -5.51 -3.69 10.74
CA GLU A 11 -6.07 -4.73 11.60
C GLU A 11 -5.23 -6.02 11.58
N TRP A 12 -4.68 -6.38 10.42
CA TRP A 12 -3.79 -7.54 10.30
C TRP A 12 -2.39 -7.25 10.85
N GLU A 13 -1.89 -6.03 10.75
CA GLU A 13 -0.64 -5.66 11.41
C GLU A 13 -0.77 -5.77 12.94
N GLU A 14 -1.91 -5.35 13.48
CA GLU A 14 -2.23 -5.41 14.91
C GLU A 14 -2.46 -6.86 15.42
N ILE A 15 -3.08 -7.72 14.60
CA ILE A 15 -3.18 -9.16 14.88
C ILE A 15 -1.79 -9.82 14.80
N CYS A 16 -0.96 -9.47 13.81
CA CYS A 16 0.42 -9.97 13.71
C CYS A 16 1.26 -9.56 14.92
N HIS A 17 1.11 -8.33 15.40
CA HIS A 17 1.85 -7.83 16.56
C HIS A 17 1.47 -8.62 17.83
N ARG A 18 0.17 -8.85 18.06
CA ARG A 18 -0.31 -9.68 19.17
C ARG A 18 0.15 -11.14 19.05
N LEU A 19 0.13 -11.70 17.85
CA LEU A 19 0.63 -13.06 17.59
C LEU A 19 2.15 -13.16 17.72
N ALA A 20 2.91 -12.11 17.46
CA ALA A 20 4.37 -12.09 17.63
C ALA A 20 4.77 -12.07 19.12
N GLU A 21 3.95 -11.45 19.98
CA GLU A 21 4.09 -11.55 21.45
C GLU A 21 3.84 -12.99 21.95
N GLU A 22 3.02 -13.76 21.24
CA GLU A 22 2.71 -15.17 21.58
C GLU A 22 3.57 -16.20 20.82
N THR A 23 4.13 -15.88 19.66
CA THR A 23 5.00 -16.75 18.83
C THR A 23 5.84 -15.92 17.83
N THR A 24 7.16 -15.92 18.03
CA THR A 24 8.07 -14.83 17.65
C THR A 24 8.62 -14.76 16.21
N ALA A 25 8.07 -15.45 15.19
CA ALA A 25 8.78 -15.45 13.88
C ALA A 25 7.95 -15.53 12.58
N GLY A 26 6.79 -16.18 12.55
CA GLY A 26 6.07 -16.44 11.30
C GLY A 26 5.41 -15.20 10.68
N PRO A 27 4.54 -14.48 11.41
CA PRO A 27 3.74 -13.39 10.85
C PRO A 27 4.58 -12.17 10.44
N THR A 28 5.53 -11.76 11.27
CA THR A 28 6.41 -10.60 10.99
C THR A 28 7.25 -10.82 9.73
N LYS A 29 7.75 -12.04 9.51
CA LYS A 29 8.53 -12.39 8.31
C LYS A 29 7.66 -12.39 7.05
N ALA A 30 6.42 -12.85 7.16
CA ALA A 30 5.46 -12.79 6.06
C ALA A 30 5.12 -11.34 5.70
N MET A 31 4.92 -10.47 6.70
CA MET A 31 4.64 -9.04 6.47
C MET A 31 5.80 -8.32 5.80
N ALA A 32 7.03 -8.54 6.28
CA ALA A 32 8.23 -7.97 5.66
C ALA A 32 8.42 -8.41 4.20
N LEU A 33 8.00 -9.63 3.85
CA LEU A 33 8.03 -10.12 2.48
C LEU A 33 6.97 -9.43 1.60
N ILE A 34 5.75 -9.26 2.12
CA ILE A 34 4.66 -8.56 1.43
C ILE A 34 5.07 -7.11 1.15
N ASP A 35 5.63 -6.41 2.14
CA ASP A 35 6.11 -5.04 1.98
C ASP A 35 7.21 -4.91 0.94
N ARG A 36 8.15 -5.85 0.95
CA ARG A 36 9.20 -5.90 -0.06
C ARG A 36 8.63 -6.04 -1.46
N ILE A 37 7.73 -7.00 -1.67
CA ILE A 37 7.09 -7.23 -2.97
C ILE A 37 6.28 -6.00 -3.40
N PHE A 38 5.58 -5.36 -2.47
CA PHE A 38 4.84 -4.11 -2.73
C PHE A 38 5.77 -2.98 -3.18
N ILE A 39 6.89 -2.78 -2.50
CA ILE A 39 7.88 -1.76 -2.90
C ILE A 39 8.51 -2.09 -4.25
N GLU A 40 8.90 -3.35 -4.49
CA GLU A 40 9.52 -3.79 -5.75
C GLU A 40 8.55 -3.69 -6.94
N SER A 41 7.25 -3.86 -6.69
CA SER A 41 6.21 -3.78 -7.71
C SER A 41 5.62 -2.37 -7.89
N THR A 42 6.01 -1.37 -7.09
CA THR A 42 5.48 -0.01 -7.17
C THR A 42 6.55 1.05 -7.43
N VAL A 43 6.36 1.86 -8.47
CA VAL A 43 7.20 3.02 -8.79
C VAL A 43 6.70 4.22 -7.98
N ASP A 44 7.60 5.05 -7.45
CA ASP A 44 7.24 6.35 -6.89
C ASP A 44 6.89 7.30 -8.03
N ASP A 45 5.64 7.74 -8.09
CA ASP A 45 5.14 8.68 -9.08
C ASP A 45 4.84 10.05 -8.48
N SER A 46 5.35 10.33 -7.26
CA SER A 46 5.04 11.54 -6.48
C SER A 46 3.53 11.76 -6.28
N GLY A 47 2.70 10.74 -6.53
CA GLY A 47 1.25 10.74 -6.55
C GLY A 47 0.61 11.54 -7.69
N ASP A 48 1.35 11.81 -8.77
CA ASP A 48 0.85 12.47 -9.99
C ASP A 48 -0.37 11.74 -10.58
N SER A 49 -0.36 10.40 -10.56
CA SER A 49 -1.48 9.62 -11.10
C SER A 49 -2.75 9.78 -10.24
N LEU A 50 -2.58 9.89 -8.92
CA LEU A 50 -3.68 10.06 -7.97
C LEU A 50 -4.29 11.46 -8.04
N VAL A 51 -3.46 12.50 -8.15
CA VAL A 51 -3.90 13.89 -8.39
C VAL A 51 -4.75 13.97 -9.66
N ARG A 52 -4.30 13.33 -10.75
CA ARG A 52 -5.04 13.32 -12.02
C ARG A 52 -6.34 12.53 -11.96
N ALA A 53 -6.34 11.38 -11.29
CA ALA A 53 -7.49 10.47 -11.29
C ALA A 53 -8.58 10.86 -10.27
N GLY A 54 -8.19 11.41 -9.12
CA GLY A 54 -9.09 11.70 -8.00
C GLY A 54 -9.45 13.17 -7.85
N GLU A 55 -9.00 14.05 -8.75
CA GLU A 55 -9.18 15.51 -8.67
C GLU A 55 -8.74 16.09 -7.31
N ILE A 56 -7.81 15.42 -6.64
CA ILE A 56 -7.26 15.79 -5.34
C ILE A 56 -6.10 16.76 -5.53
N SER A 57 -5.99 17.75 -4.65
CA SER A 57 -4.90 18.72 -4.72
C SER A 57 -3.55 18.08 -4.34
N THR A 58 -2.46 18.62 -4.88
CA THR A 58 -1.10 18.22 -4.51
C THR A 58 -0.79 18.46 -3.04
N GLU A 59 -1.40 19.48 -2.44
CA GLU A 59 -1.23 19.83 -1.03
C GLU A 59 -1.94 18.81 -0.11
N ASP A 60 -3.14 18.39 -0.49
CA ASP A 60 -3.85 17.30 0.19
C ASP A 60 -3.06 16.00 0.11
N LEU A 61 -2.49 15.68 -1.06
CA LEU A 61 -1.65 14.50 -1.23
C LEU A 61 -0.34 14.60 -0.43
N ALA A 62 0.25 15.79 -0.30
CA ALA A 62 1.47 15.98 0.50
C ALA A 62 1.25 15.67 1.98
N SER A 63 0.04 15.89 2.49
CA SER A 63 -0.38 15.52 3.85
C SER A 63 -0.64 14.02 4.04
N ARG A 64 -0.74 13.25 2.95
CA ARG A 64 -0.98 11.80 3.00
C ARG A 64 0.31 11.01 3.24
N PRO A 65 0.20 9.79 3.81
CA PRO A 65 1.32 8.89 3.96
C PRO A 65 2.05 8.60 2.64
N TRP A 66 3.35 8.28 2.72
CA TRP A 66 4.25 8.10 1.57
C TRP A 66 3.78 7.06 0.54
N TYR A 67 3.02 6.03 0.96
CA TYR A 67 2.53 4.97 0.07
C TYR A 67 1.46 5.46 -0.91
N TRP A 68 0.83 6.62 -0.67
CA TRP A 68 -0.07 7.26 -1.65
C TRP A 68 0.68 7.81 -2.87
N ARG A 69 2.01 7.88 -2.83
CA ARG A 69 2.83 8.33 -3.96
C ARG A 69 3.35 7.16 -4.80
N ARG A 70 2.83 5.95 -4.57
CA ARG A 70 3.30 4.71 -5.19
C ARG A 70 2.28 4.20 -6.19
N ARG A 71 2.75 3.85 -7.38
CA ARG A 71 1.93 3.26 -8.45
C ARG A 71 2.41 1.85 -8.79
N PRO A 72 1.53 0.83 -8.79
CA PRO A 72 1.86 -0.51 -9.28
C PRO A 72 2.36 -0.47 -10.72
N LYS A 73 3.38 -1.28 -11.02
CA LYS A 73 3.97 -1.41 -12.36
C LYS A 73 2.92 -1.80 -13.40
N ASP A 74 2.03 -2.71 -13.01
CA ASP A 74 0.80 -3.02 -13.72
C ASP A 74 -0.35 -2.39 -12.93
N ALA A 75 -0.75 -1.18 -13.32
CA ALA A 75 -1.90 -0.54 -12.69
C ALA A 75 -3.16 -1.39 -12.95
N PRO A 76 -3.91 -1.81 -11.90
CA PRO A 76 -5.03 -2.74 -12.05
C PRO A 76 -6.22 -2.16 -12.84
N TRP A 77 -6.23 -0.84 -13.07
CA TRP A 77 -7.27 -0.12 -13.83
C TRP A 77 -6.89 0.21 -15.27
N VAL A 78 -5.65 -0.06 -15.68
CA VAL A 78 -5.27 0.07 -17.09
C VAL A 78 -5.63 -1.26 -17.73
N GLU A 79 -6.73 -1.30 -18.47
CA GLU A 79 -7.11 -2.48 -19.26
C GLU A 79 -5.88 -2.91 -20.07
N LYS A 80 -5.49 -4.18 -19.91
CA LYS A 80 -4.47 -4.77 -20.77
C LYS A 80 -5.14 -4.95 -22.13
N ASP A 81 -4.96 -3.99 -23.02
CA ASP A 81 -5.31 -4.16 -24.43
C ASP A 81 -4.65 -5.45 -24.92
N HIS A 82 -5.49 -6.43 -25.25
CA HIS A 82 -5.14 -7.75 -25.75
C HIS A 82 -4.96 -7.75 -27.27
#